data_AF-X1FEW7-F1
#
_entry.id   AF-X1FEW7-F1
#
_cell.length_a   1.000
_cell.length_b   1.000
_cell.length_c   1.000
_cell.angle_alpha   90.00
_cell.angle_beta   90.00
_cell.angle_gamma   90.00
#
_symmetry.space_group_name_H-M   'P 1'
#
loop_
_entity.id
_entity.type
_entity.pdbx_description
1 polymer ?
#
loop_
_entity_poly.entity_id
_entity_poly.type
_entity_poly.pdbx_seq_one_letter_code
_entity_poly.pdbx_strand_id
1 'polypeptide(L)' 'GLRVIGQLQTYRVLWIRDTPIAKPEKMILVCEVPNIDLFDAASMFGIQIYVLPPMP' A
#
# COMPACT_ATOMS: atom_id res chain seq x y z
N GLY A 1 1.69 11.04 1.26
CA GLY A 1 0.62 11.79 0.56
C GLY A 1 0.00 10.93 -0.54
N LEU A 2 -1.14 11.34 -1.14
CA LEU A 2 -1.99 10.48 -2.00
C LEU A 2 -1.29 9.77 -3.17
N ARG A 3 -0.16 10.30 -3.66
CA ARG A 3 0.66 9.66 -4.70
C ARG A 3 1.05 8.22 -4.37
N VAL A 4 1.25 7.90 -3.09
CA VAL A 4 1.66 6.54 -2.66
C VAL A 4 0.61 5.48 -2.96
N ILE A 5 -0.69 5.85 -2.96
CA ILE A 5 -1.77 4.94 -3.34
C ILE A 5 -1.63 4.55 -4.81
N GLY A 6 -1.42 5.53 -5.69
CA GLY A 6 -1.22 5.28 -7.12
C GLY A 6 0.00 4.40 -7.40
N GLN A 7 1.08 4.58 -6.62
CA GLN A 7 2.27 3.72 -6.70
C GLN A 7 1.94 2.27 -6.31
N LEU A 8 1.28 2.05 -5.18
CA LEU A 8 0.87 0.72 -4.74
C LEU A 8 -0.06 0.03 -5.75
N GLN A 9 -1.02 0.76 -6.31
CA GLN A 9 -1.90 0.22 -7.34
C GLN A 9 -1.12 -0.16 -8.61
N THR A 10 -0.15 0.65 -9.01
CA THR A 10 0.72 0.34 -10.15
C THR A 10 1.48 -0.97 -9.91
N TYR A 11 2.11 -1.12 -8.75
CA TYR A 11 2.81 -2.35 -8.41
C TYR A 11 1.90 -3.58 -8.35
N ARG A 12 0.67 -3.42 -7.85
CA ARG A 12 -0.33 -4.49 -7.87
C ARG A 12 -0.66 -4.93 -9.31
N VAL A 13 -0.87 -3.98 -10.21
CA VAL A 13 -1.16 -4.29 -11.63
C VAL A 13 0.01 -5.05 -12.26
N LEU A 14 1.24 -4.62 -12.02
CA LEU A 14 2.44 -5.31 -12.52
C LEU A 14 2.57 -6.72 -11.92
N TRP A 15 2.36 -6.87 -10.61
CA TRP A 15 2.37 -8.16 -9.94
C TRP A 15 1.35 -9.13 -10.56
N ILE A 16 0.10 -8.70 -10.73
CA ILE A 16 -0.95 -9.54 -11.31
C ILE A 16 -0.61 -9.94 -12.75
N ARG A 17 -0.03 -9.04 -13.54
CA ARG A 17 0.36 -9.31 -14.93
C ARG A 17 1.52 -10.30 -15.03
N ASP A 18 2.51 -10.17 -14.18
CA ASP A 18 3.80 -10.85 -14.36
C ASP A 18 3.94 -12.13 -13.53
N THR A 19 3.06 -12.39 -12.55
CA THR A 19 3.22 -13.56 -11.67
C THR A 19 2.73 -14.85 -12.36
N PRO A 20 3.62 -15.80 -12.71
CA PRO A 20 3.26 -17.01 -13.44
C PRO A 20 2.51 -18.05 -12.60
N ILE A 21 2.44 -17.84 -11.29
CA ILE A 21 1.78 -18.71 -10.30
C ILE A 21 0.77 -17.84 -9.54
N ALA A 22 -0.42 -18.36 -9.26
CA ALA A 22 -1.43 -17.69 -8.46
C ALA A 22 -0.97 -17.53 -7.00
N LYS A 23 -0.11 -16.54 -6.75
CA LYS A 23 0.34 -16.14 -5.42
C LYS A 23 -0.48 -14.92 -4.99
N PRO A 24 -1.37 -15.08 -3.98
CA PRO A 24 -2.24 -13.98 -3.55
C PRO A 24 -1.38 -12.82 -3.04
N GLU A 25 -1.62 -11.65 -3.59
CA GLU A 25 -0.93 -10.42 -3.25
C GLU A 25 -1.53 -9.78 -2.00
N LYS A 26 -0.69 -9.05 -1.25
CA LYS A 26 -1.13 -8.17 -0.16
C LYS A 26 -0.56 -6.78 -0.41
N MET A 27 -1.42 -5.77 -0.50
CA MET A 27 -0.99 -4.39 -0.57
C MET A 27 -0.71 -3.87 0.83
N ILE A 28 0.50 -3.39 1.05
CA ILE A 28 0.95 -2.90 2.35
C ILE A 28 1.58 -1.51 2.17
N LEU A 29 1.08 -0.53 2.91
CA LEU A 29 1.67 0.80 3.07
C LEU A 29 2.42 0.85 4.39
N VAL A 30 3.71 1.17 4.34
CA VAL A 30 4.54 1.42 5.53
C VAL A 30 4.92 2.89 5.55
N CYS A 31 4.72 3.58 6.68
CA CYS A 31 5.06 4.99 6.81
C CYS A 31 5.39 5.38 8.25
N GLU A 32 6.16 6.43 8.45
CA GLU A 32 6.47 6.99 9.78
C GLU A 32 5.43 8.02 10.23
N VAL A 33 4.96 8.85 9.30
CA VAL A 33 4.05 9.96 9.59
C VAL A 33 2.60 9.53 9.34
N PRO A 34 1.73 9.51 10.38
CA PRO A 34 0.33 9.20 10.19
C PRO A 34 -0.40 10.31 9.43
N ASN A 35 -1.31 9.91 8.54
CA ASN A 35 -2.17 10.84 7.81
C ASN A 35 -3.55 10.19 7.62
N ILE A 36 -4.57 10.75 8.30
CA ILE A 36 -5.90 10.14 8.40
C ILE A 36 -6.58 10.04 7.04
N ASP A 37 -6.61 11.12 6.26
CA ASP A 37 -7.26 11.11 4.94
C ASP A 37 -6.61 10.11 3.99
N LEU A 38 -5.29 9.97 4.06
CA LEU A 38 -4.55 8.97 3.29
C LEU A 38 -4.91 7.55 3.74
N PHE A 39 -5.06 7.32 5.04
CA PHE A 39 -5.38 6.01 5.61
C PHE A 39 -6.80 5.58 5.26
N ASP A 40 -7.76 6.50 5.36
CA ASP A 40 -9.14 6.28 4.94
C ASP A 40 -9.19 5.93 3.45
N ALA A 41 -8.54 6.73 2.60
CA ALA A 41 -8.46 6.45 1.17
C ALA A 41 -7.78 5.10 0.88
N ALA A 42 -6.69 4.76 1.58
CA ALA A 42 -5.98 3.50 1.39
C ALA A 42 -6.82 2.28 1.83
N SER A 43 -7.62 2.41 2.88
CA SER A 43 -8.50 1.35 3.38
C SER A 43 -9.58 0.96 2.36
N MET A 44 -10.09 1.92 1.59
CA MET A 44 -11.06 1.68 0.51
C MET A 44 -10.50 0.79 -0.61
N PHE A 45 -9.18 0.73 -0.75
CA PHE A 45 -8.50 -0.14 -1.71
C PHE A 45 -8.02 -1.46 -1.07
N GLY A 46 -8.31 -1.72 0.20
CA GLY A 46 -7.84 -2.91 0.91
C GLY A 46 -6.33 -2.90 1.19
N ILE A 47 -5.71 -1.72 1.27
CA ILE A 47 -4.30 -1.55 1.61
C ILE A 47 -4.14 -1.63 3.13
N GLN A 48 -3.29 -2.53 3.61
CA GLN A 48 -2.95 -2.63 5.03
C GLN A 48 -1.89 -1.58 5.39
N ILE A 49 -2.05 -0.92 6.53
CA ILE A 49 -1.20 0.20 6.92
C ILE A 49 -0.39 -0.19 8.15
N TYR A 50 0.92 0.04 8.09
CA TYR A 50 1.84 -0.14 9.20
C TYR A 50 2.57 1.17 9.47
N VAL A 51 2.37 1.70 10.68
CA VAL A 51 3.05 2.92 11.12
C VAL A 51 4.31 2.53 11.88
N LEU A 52 5.46 2.98 11.40
CA LEU A 52 6.73 2.75 12.07
C LEU A 52 6.87 3.69 13.27
N PRO A 53 7.48 3.23 14.38
CA PRO A 53 7.89 4.14 15.42
C PRO A 53 8.91 5.14 14.86
N PRO A 54 8.95 6.38 15.37
CA PRO A 54 9.98 7.34 14.96
C PRO A 54 11.36 6.73 15.20
N MET A 55 12.24 6.80 14.19
CA MET A 55 13.63 6.40 14.37
C MET A 55 14.30 7.32 15.40
N PRO A 56 15.17 6.76 16.28
CA PRO A 56 15.85 7.52 17.32
C PRO A 56 16.84 8.56 16.76
#